data_AF-A0A1F3NVW4-F1
#
_entry.id   AF-A0A1F3NVW4-F1
#
_cell.length_a   1.000
_cell.length_b   1.000
_cell.length_c   1.000
_cell.angle_alpha   90.00
_cell.angle_beta   90.00
_cell.angle_gamma   90.00
#
_symmetry.space_group_name_H-M   'P 1'
#
loop_
_entity.id
_entity.type
_entity.pdbx_description
1 polymer ?
#
loop_
_entity_poly.entity_id
_entity_poly.type
_entity_poly.pdbx_seq_one_letter_code
_entity_poly.pdbx_strand_id
1 'polypeptide(L)'
;MQIVNNVFLYAIYINWGLFIFNLIPLPPLDGSHLLLNQFKRFPHLYDGLYKYGSWIFFGLIIVTVFTKINLLPIWPAMQFLGNGFLSLVGYH
;
A
#
# COMPACT_ATOMS: atom_id res chain seq x y z
N MET A 1 -11.64 -24.84 15.38
CA MET A 1 -11.06 -23.58 15.89
C MET A 1 -9.86 -23.07 15.08
N GLN A 2 -8.96 -23.94 14.63
CA GLN A 2 -7.74 -23.52 13.90
C GLN A 2 -8.01 -22.80 12.55
N ILE A 3 -9.02 -23.26 11.79
CA ILE A 3 -9.41 -22.62 10.52
C ILE A 3 -9.93 -21.19 10.74
N VAL A 4 -10.80 -20.99 11.74
CA VAL A 4 -11.36 -19.67 12.08
C VAL A 4 -10.23 -18.70 12.45
N ASN A 5 -9.29 -19.15 13.27
CA ASN A 5 -8.13 -18.36 13.65
C ASN A 5 -7.27 -17.94 12.43
N ASN A 6 -7.01 -18.87 11.51
CA ASN A 6 -6.25 -18.57 10.29
C ASN A 6 -6.99 -17.56 9.40
N VAL A 7 -8.31 -17.67 9.26
CA VAL A 7 -9.12 -16.72 8.49
C VAL A 7 -9.04 -15.32 9.11
N PHE A 8 -9.13 -15.21 10.44
CA PHE A 8 -8.97 -13.93 11.13
C PHE A 8 -7.60 -13.32 10.93
N LEU A 9 -6.53 -14.10 11.05
CA LEU A 9 -5.17 -13.62 10.79
C LEU A 9 -5.03 -13.14 9.35
N TYR A 10 -5.48 -13.90 8.35
CA TYR A 10 -5.45 -13.46 6.97
C TYR A 10 -6.26 -12.17 6.76
N ALA A 11 -7.43 -12.05 7.38
CA ALA A 11 -8.21 -10.83 7.30
C ALA A 11 -7.45 -9.62 7.87
N ILE A 12 -6.78 -9.76 9.02
CA ILE A 12 -5.97 -8.70 9.63
C ILE A 12 -4.83 -8.29 8.68
N TYR A 13 -4.06 -9.26 8.18
CA TYR A 13 -2.94 -8.97 7.27
C TYR A 13 -3.40 -8.36 5.95
N ILE A 14 -4.50 -8.83 5.36
CA ILE A 14 -5.06 -8.26 4.13
C ILE A 14 -5.48 -6.80 4.36
N ASN A 15 -6.16 -6.49 5.47
CA ASN A 15 -6.56 -5.12 5.77
C ASN A 15 -5.34 -4.20 5.97
N TRP A 16 -4.30 -4.66 6.68
CA TRP A 16 -3.06 -3.90 6.80
C TRP A 16 -2.35 -3.70 5.46
N GLY A 17 -2.34 -4.73 4.61
CA GLY A 17 -1.81 -4.64 3.25
C GLY A 17 -2.55 -3.61 2.41
N LEU A 18 -3.88 -3.62 2.43
CA LEU A 18 -4.72 -2.64 1.75
C LEU A 18 -4.52 -1.23 2.30
N PHE A 19 -4.39 -1.08 3.61
CA PHE A 19 -4.11 0.20 4.25
C PHE A 19 -2.78 0.79 3.78
N ILE A 20 -1.69 0.03 3.83
CA ILE A 20 -0.37 0.47 3.37
C ILE A 20 -0.39 0.80 1.88
N PHE A 21 -1.06 -0.04 1.08
CA PHE A 21 -1.20 0.17 -0.35
C PHE A 21 -1.93 1.49 -0.65
N ASN A 22 -3.00 1.80 0.09
CA ASN A 22 -3.72 3.06 -0.01
C ASN A 22 -2.95 4.27 0.53
N LEU A 23 -1.83 4.10 1.22
CA LEU A 23 -0.96 5.23 1.60
C LEU A 23 0.04 5.62 0.49
N ILE A 24 0.18 4.80 -0.55
CA ILE A 24 1.10 5.10 -1.65
C ILE A 24 0.53 6.28 -2.46
N PRO A 25 1.30 7.37 -2.64
CA PRO A 25 0.81 8.60 -3.26
C PRO A 25 0.86 8.55 -4.78
N LEU A 26 0.14 7.61 -5.36
CA LEU A 26 0.12 7.38 -6.80
C LEU A 26 -1.32 7.07 -7.23
N PRO A 27 -1.91 7.84 -8.16
CA PRO A 27 -3.21 7.49 -8.72
C PRO A 27 -3.15 6.08 -9.33
N PRO A 28 -4.18 5.23 -9.17
CA PRO A 28 -5.54 5.50 -8.66
C PRO A 28 -5.72 5.31 -7.14
N LEU A 29 -4.65 5.15 -6.36
CA LEU A 29 -4.71 4.81 -4.94
C LEU A 29 -5.22 5.99 -4.10
N ASP A 30 -5.90 5.71 -2.98
CA ASP A 30 -6.56 6.75 -2.19
C ASP A 30 -5.59 7.81 -1.66
N GLY A 31 -4.39 7.40 -1.25
CA GLY A 31 -3.32 8.27 -0.75
C GLY A 31 -2.80 9.26 -1.77
N SER A 32 -3.09 9.05 -3.07
CA SER A 32 -2.83 10.06 -4.09
C SER A 32 -3.59 11.36 -3.78
N HIS A 33 -4.82 11.31 -3.28
CA HIS A 33 -5.59 12.51 -2.96
C HIS A 33 -4.98 13.30 -1.80
N LEU A 34 -4.44 12.60 -0.78
CA LEU A 34 -3.78 13.22 0.36
C LEU A 34 -2.57 14.03 -0.08
N LEU A 35 -1.71 13.44 -0.91
CA LEU A 35 -0.49 14.09 -1.36
C LEU A 35 -0.72 15.04 -2.55
N LEU A 36 -1.63 14.75 -3.47
CA LEU A 36 -2.02 15.65 -4.56
C LEU A 36 -2.58 16.97 -4.02
N ASN A 37 -3.29 16.96 -2.88
CA ASN A 37 -3.71 18.20 -2.22
C ASN A 37 -2.52 19.05 -1.75
N GLN A 38 -1.44 18.42 -1.27
CA GLN A 38 -0.19 19.10 -0.91
C GLN A 38 0.58 19.57 -2.16
N PHE A 39 0.55 18.79 -3.24
CA PHE A 39 1.18 19.11 -4.52
C PHE A 39 0.40 20.11 -5.39
N LYS A 40 -0.77 20.60 -4.95
CA LYS A 40 -1.46 21.74 -5.59
C LYS A 40 -0.58 22.99 -5.71
N ARG A 41 0.45 23.10 -4.87
CA ARG A 41 1.49 24.15 -4.96
C ARG A 41 2.37 24.04 -6.22
N PHE A 42 2.38 22.87 -6.88
CA PHE A 42 3.18 22.56 -8.07
C PHE A 42 2.29 22.03 -9.20
N PRO A 43 1.63 22.91 -9.98
CA PRO A 43 0.60 22.51 -10.95
C PRO A 43 1.12 21.57 -12.03
N HIS A 44 2.33 21.78 -12.54
CA HIS A 44 2.92 20.89 -13.56
C HIS A 44 3.16 19.46 -13.07
N LEU A 45 3.55 19.29 -11.80
CA LEU A 45 3.74 17.96 -11.21
C LEU A 45 2.40 17.30 -10.92
N TYR A 46 1.43 18.08 -10.42
CA TYR A 46 0.06 17.61 -10.17
C TYR A 46 -0.58 17.05 -11.45
N ASP A 47 -0.57 17.82 -12.54
CA ASP A 47 -1.18 17.41 -13.82
C ASP A 47 -0.51 16.18 -14.41
N GLY A 48 0.83 16.10 -14.30
CA GLY A 48 1.60 14.94 -14.74
C GLY A 48 1.28 13.68 -13.93
N LEU A 49 1.28 13.77 -12.60
CA LEU A 49 0.93 12.67 -11.70
C LEU A 49 -0.52 12.22 -11.89
N TYR A 50 -1.45 13.15 -12.08
CA TYR A 50 -2.85 12.81 -12.29
C TYR A 50 -3.09 12.11 -13.64
N LYS A 51 -2.47 12.61 -14.71
CA LYS A 51 -2.63 12.05 -16.07
C LYS A 51 -1.91 10.71 -16.25
N TYR A 52 -0.68 10.59 -15.74
CA TYR A 52 0.16 9.41 -15.94
C TYR A 52 0.19 8.46 -14.73
N GLY A 53 -0.40 8.83 -13.60
CA GLY A 53 -0.34 8.08 -12.34
C GLY A 53 -0.73 6.61 -12.51
N SER A 54 -1.89 6.34 -13.12
CA SER A 54 -2.35 4.97 -13.35
C SER A 54 -1.40 4.17 -14.26
N TRP A 55 -0.81 4.80 -15.28
CA TRP A 55 0.16 4.15 -16.16
C TRP A 55 1.49 3.87 -15.46
N ILE A 56 1.96 4.82 -14.65
CA ILE A 56 3.15 4.67 -13.81
C ILE A 56 2.92 3.55 -12.81
N PHE A 57 1.73 3.47 -12.21
CA PHE A 57 1.35 2.43 -11.25
C PHE A 57 1.40 1.04 -11.89
N PHE A 58 0.81 0.91 -13.06
CA PHE A 58 0.80 -0.33 -13.81
C PHE A 58 2.21 -0.76 -14.22
N GLY A 59 3.03 0.19 -14.68
CA GLY A 59 4.44 -0.04 -14.98
C GLY A 59 5.22 -0.49 -13.74
N LEU A 60 5.01 0.14 -12.58
CA LEU A 60 5.62 -0.25 -11.30
C LEU A 60 5.27 -1.68 -10.90
N ILE A 61 4.00 -2.08 -11.05
CA ILE A 61 3.58 -3.46 -10.78
C ILE A 61 4.28 -4.43 -11.72
N ILE A 62 4.25 -4.17 -13.03
CA ILE A 62 4.91 -5.01 -14.04
C ILE A 62 6.39 -5.17 -13.69
N VAL A 63 7.11 -4.07 -13.48
CA VAL A 63 8.54 -4.12 -13.15
C VAL A 63 8.74 -4.95 -11.88
N THR A 64 8.00 -4.69 -10.81
CA THR A 64 8.09 -5.44 -9.54
C THR A 64 7.90 -6.95 -9.74
N VAL A 65 6.91 -7.35 -10.55
CA VAL A 65 6.60 -8.76 -10.82
C VAL A 65 7.70 -9.42 -11.66
N PHE A 66 8.22 -8.74 -12.68
CA PHE A 66 9.22 -9.32 -13.59
C PHE A 66 10.65 -9.27 -13.05
N THR A 67 11.03 -8.22 -12.33
CA THR A 67 12.40 -8.06 -11.81
C THR A 67 12.57 -8.61 -10.39
N LYS A 68 11.47 -9.01 -9.71
CA LYS A 68 11.44 -9.39 -8.29
C LYS A 68 12.05 -8.33 -7.36
N ILE A 69 12.19 -7.09 -7.83
CA ILE A 69 12.66 -5.98 -7.02
C ILE A 69 11.48 -5.51 -6.17
N ASN A 70 11.64 -5.50 -4.85
CA ASN A 70 10.64 -4.94 -3.93
C ASN A 70 10.65 -3.40 -3.99
N LEU A 71 10.15 -2.82 -5.09
CA LEU A 71 10.05 -1.38 -5.29
C LEU A 71 9.11 -0.71 -4.27
N LEU A 72 8.06 -1.43 -3.88
CA LEU A 72 7.12 -1.00 -2.86
C LEU A 72 7.36 -1.89 -1.63
N PRO A 73 7.88 -1.37 -0.51
CA PRO A 73 8.14 -2.14 0.71
C PRO A 73 6.84 -2.47 1.47
N ILE A 74 5.81 -2.93 0.75
CA ILE A 74 4.48 -3.25 1.28
C ILE A 74 4.57 -4.44 2.23
N TRP A 75 5.26 -5.50 1.82
CA TRP A 75 5.40 -6.71 2.62
C TRP A 75 6.07 -6.46 3.99
N PRO A 76 7.27 -5.84 4.07
CA PRO A 76 7.89 -5.57 5.37
C PRO A 76 7.07 -4.59 6.21
N ALA A 77 6.45 -3.58 5.60
CA ALA A 77 5.57 -2.65 6.32
C ALA A 77 4.33 -3.38 6.89
N MET A 78 3.74 -4.28 6.12
CA MET A 78 2.57 -5.07 6.52
C MET A 78 2.91 -6.03 7.65
N GLN A 79 4.09 -6.65 7.60
CA GLN A 79 4.58 -7.49 8.70
C GLN A 79 4.85 -6.68 9.96
N PHE A 80 5.47 -5.50 9.83
CA PHE A 80 5.73 -4.64 10.98
C PHE A 80 4.44 -4.18 11.66
N LEU A 81 3.49 -3.65 10.90
CA LEU A 81 2.21 -3.17 11.43
C LEU A 81 1.32 -4.31 11.91
N GLY A 82 1.24 -5.41 11.15
CA GLY A 82 0.45 -6.59 11.51
C GLY A 82 0.94 -7.25 12.79
N ASN A 83 2.23 -7.54 12.90
CA ASN A 83 2.80 -8.12 14.12
C ASN A 83 2.75 -7.15 15.31
N GLY A 84 2.97 -5.86 15.07
CA GLY A 84 2.83 -4.83 16.11
C GLY A 84 1.41 -4.75 16.65
N PHE A 85 0.40 -4.82 15.78
CA PHE A 85 -1.00 -4.86 16.19
C PHE A 85 -1.33 -6.14 16.97
N LEU A 86 -0.90 -7.31 16.48
CA LEU A 86 -1.15 -8.59 17.13
C LEU A 86 -0.50 -8.66 18.52
N SER A 87 0.72 -8.14 18.67
CA SER A 87 1.41 -8.11 19.97
C SER A 87 0.70 -7.21 20.99
N LEU A 88 0.15 -6.07 20.55
CA LEU A 88 -0.66 -5.19 21.41
C LEU A 88 -1.96 -5.83 21.89
N VAL A 89 -2.56 -6.69 21.05
CA VAL A 89 -3.79 -7.42 21.37
C VAL A 89 -3.51 -8.68 22.23
N GLY A 90 -2.23 -8.95 22.54
CA GLY A 90 -1.83 -10.12 23.34
C GLY A 90 -1.85 -11.44 22.56
N TYR A 91 -1.84 -11.35 21.23
CA TYR A 91 -1.75 -12.50 20.35
C TYR A 91 -0.26 -12.82 20.09
N HIS A 92 0.23 -13.92 20.67
CA HIS A 92 1.59 -14.43 20.52
C HIS A 92 1.62 -15.69 19.65
#